data_AF-A0A453E4P5-F1
#
_entry.id   AF-A0A453E4P5-F1
#
_cell.length_a   1.000
_cell.length_b   1.000
_cell.length_c   1.000
_cell.angle_alpha   90.00
_cell.angle_beta   90.00
_cell.angle_gamma   90.00
#
_symmetry.space_group_name_H-M   'P 1'
#
loop_
_entity.id
_entity.type
_entity.pdbx_description
1 polymer ?
#
loop_
_entity_poly.entity_id
_entity_poly.type
_entity_poly.pdbx_seq_one_letter_code
_entity_poly.pdbx_strand_id
1 'polypeptide(L)' 'MEQGTQIHGLVYKRGFEDDIIVAIALIDMYCKLGSLKHVRKLFNGVCAKDLLLWNTMVVGISQNGKGREAIPITEAEASY' A
#
# COMPACT_ATOMS: atom_id res chain seq x y z
N MET A 1 -0.93 13.49 -8.40
CA MET A 1 -1.39 12.24 -9.05
C MET A 1 -0.49 11.80 -10.19
N GLU A 2 0.13 12.71 -10.95
CA GLU A 2 0.88 12.36 -12.16
C GLU A 2 2.20 11.58 -11.91
N GLN A 3 2.96 11.98 -10.89
CA GLN A 3 4.25 11.33 -10.58
C GLN A 3 4.10 9.88 -10.11
N GLY A 4 3.04 9.56 -9.35
CA GLY A 4 2.82 8.20 -8.85
C GLY A 4 2.50 7.19 -9.95
N THR A 5 1.80 7.61 -10.99
CA THR A 5 1.50 6.77 -12.15
C THR A 5 2.74 6.57 -13.02
N GLN A 6 3.59 7.60 -13.16
CA GLN A 6 4.86 7.49 -13.90
C GLN A 6 5.84 6.54 -13.21
N ILE A 7 5.97 6.63 -11.89
CA ILE A 7 6.82 5.72 -11.09
C ILE A 7 6.28 4.29 -11.18
N HIS A 8 4.96 4.10 -11.05
CA HIS A 8 4.33 2.78 -11.18
C HIS A 8 4.57 2.17 -12.58
N GLY A 9 4.46 2.96 -13.65
CA GLY A 9 4.78 2.50 -15.00
C GLY A 9 6.27 2.16 -15.19
N LEU A 10 7.17 2.90 -14.52
CA LEU A 10 8.60 2.62 -14.55
C LEU A 10 8.94 1.30 -13.83
N VAL A 11 8.31 1.05 -12.69
CA VAL A 11 8.44 -0.21 -11.92
C VAL A 11 8.05 -1.41 -12.77
N TYR A 12 6.86 -1.34 -13.39
CA TYR A 12 6.37 -2.40 -14.26
C TYR A 12 7.28 -2.64 -15.47
N LYS A 13 7.75 -1.56 -16.11
CA LYS A 13 8.67 -1.67 -17.25
C LYS A 13 10.02 -2.27 -16.87
N ARG A 14 10.43 -2.18 -15.61
CA ARG A 14 11.72 -2.65 -15.11
C ARG A 14 11.65 -4.06 -14.50
N GLY A 15 10.47 -4.69 -14.46
CA GLY A 15 10.32 -6.05 -13.90
C GLY A 15 10.29 -6.09 -12.37
N PHE A 16 9.98 -4.97 -11.72
CA PHE A 16 9.94 -4.86 -10.25
C PHE A 16 8.52 -4.95 -9.69
N GLU A 17 7.54 -5.38 -10.47
CA GLU A 17 6.14 -5.51 -10.06
C GLU A 17 5.92 -6.46 -8.88
N ASP A 18 6.78 -7.48 -8.75
CA ASP A 18 6.76 -8.45 -7.65
C ASP A 18 7.73 -8.10 -6.50
N ASP A 19 8.46 -6.99 -6.61
CA ASP A 19 9.39 -6.56 -5.57
C ASP A 19 8.62 -5.93 -4.40
N ILE A 20 8.70 -6.58 -3.24
CA ILE A 20 8.00 -6.16 -2.02
C ILE A 20 8.43 -4.76 -1.57
N ILE A 21 9.70 -4.40 -1.73
CA ILE A 21 10.23 -3.07 -1.34
C ILE A 21 9.63 -2.00 -2.25
N VAL A 22 9.46 -2.31 -3.52
CA VAL A 22 8.84 -1.41 -4.49
C VAL A 22 7.34 -1.26 -4.21
N ALA A 23 6.64 -2.35 -3.86
CA ALA A 23 5.25 -2.28 -3.43
C ALA A 23 5.07 -1.41 -2.18
N ILE A 24 5.96 -1.56 -1.18
CA ILE A 24 5.98 -0.75 0.05
C ILE A 24 6.18 0.74 -0.28
N ALA A 25 7.14 1.07 -1.14
CA ALA A 25 7.41 2.45 -1.55
C ALA A 25 6.22 3.09 -2.30
N LEU A 26 5.58 2.34 -3.18
CA LEU A 26 4.38 2.81 -3.89
C LEU A 26 3.21 3.02 -2.92
N ILE A 27 3.01 2.11 -1.96
CA ILE A 27 1.98 2.23 -0.93
C ILE A 27 2.21 3.47 -0.06
N ASP A 28 3.42 3.68 0.46
CA ASP A 28 3.77 4.88 1.24
C ASP A 28 3.49 6.18 0.46
N MET A 29 3.87 6.21 -0.82
CA MET A 29 3.61 7.35 -1.69
C MET A 29 2.10 7.58 -1.91
N TYR A 30 1.32 6.54 -2.22
CA TYR A 30 -0.13 6.69 -2.41
C TYR A 30 -0.86 7.02 -1.09
N CYS A 31 -0.35 6.56 0.05
CA CYS A 31 -0.78 6.99 1.38
C CYS A 31 -0.58 8.50 1.52
N LYS A 32 0.62 9.04 1.31
CA LYS A 32 0.88 10.49 1.39
C LYS A 32 0.02 11.34 0.44
N LEU A 33 -0.43 10.76 -0.67
CA LEU A 33 -1.32 11.39 -1.64
C LEU A 33 -2.83 11.24 -1.31
N GLY A 34 -3.19 10.58 -0.20
CA GLY A 34 -4.58 10.37 0.21
C GLY A 34 -5.33 9.31 -0.60
N SER A 35 -4.65 8.55 -1.46
CA SER A 35 -5.30 7.66 -2.42
C SER A 35 -5.43 6.22 -1.91
N LEU A 36 -6.34 6.01 -0.96
CA LEU A 36 -6.57 4.70 -0.33
C LEU A 36 -6.97 3.60 -1.34
N LYS A 37 -7.62 3.96 -2.45
CA LYS A 37 -7.97 3.03 -3.53
C LYS A 37 -6.73 2.36 -4.14
N HIS A 38 -5.67 3.13 -4.42
CA HIS A 38 -4.44 2.60 -4.99
C HIS A 38 -3.63 1.83 -3.97
N VAL A 39 -3.58 2.32 -2.73
CA VAL A 39 -2.98 1.63 -1.59
C VAL A 39 -3.56 0.22 -1.43
N ARG A 40 -4.89 0.09 -1.39
CA ARG A 40 -5.57 -1.21 -1.25
C ARG A 40 -5.34 -2.13 -2.45
N LYS A 41 -5.33 -1.59 -3.67
CA LYS A 41 -5.05 -2.36 -4.89
C LYS A 41 -3.63 -2.95 -4.85
N LEU A 42 -2.64 -2.15 -4.48
CA LEU A 42 -1.24 -2.59 -4.36
C LEU A 42 -1.07 -3.61 -3.24
N PHE A 43 -1.61 -3.33 -2.06
CA PHE A 43 -1.53 -4.25 -0.91
C PHE A 43 -2.15 -5.62 -1.21
N ASN A 44 -3.28 -5.65 -1.92
CA ASN A 44 -3.92 -6.90 -2.32
C ASN A 44 -3.12 -7.66 -3.40
N GLY A 45 -2.34 -6.95 -4.22
CA GLY A 45 -1.47 -7.53 -5.23
C GLY A 45 -0.20 -8.18 -4.68
N VAL A 46 0.22 -7.82 -3.47
CA VAL A 46 1.39 -8.44 -2.83
C VAL A 46 1.02 -9.79 -2.23
N CYS A 47 1.56 -10.88 -2.78
CA CYS A 47 1.32 -12.24 -2.30
C CYS A 47 1.95 -12.50 -0.91
N ALA A 48 3.21 -12.11 -0.73
CA ALA A 48 3.94 -12.28 0.53
C ALA A 48 3.96 -10.95 1.31
N LYS A 49 3.07 -10.81 2.29
CA LYS A 49 3.00 -9.61 3.13
C LYS A 49 3.91 -9.79 4.33
N ASP A 50 4.93 -8.94 4.43
CA ASP A 50 5.84 -8.93 5.57
C ASP A 50 5.44 -7.88 6.61
N LEU A 51 6.09 -7.94 7.78
CA LEU A 51 5.82 -7.00 8.88
C LEU A 51 6.06 -5.54 8.45
N LEU A 52 7.01 -5.30 7.56
CA LEU A 52 7.32 -3.97 7.06
C LEU A 52 6.15 -3.39 6.26
N LEU A 53 5.57 -4.16 5.33
CA LEU A 53 4.40 -3.78 4.54
C LEU A 53 3.18 -3.46 5.42
N TRP A 54 2.93 -4.27 6.44
CA TRP A 54 1.87 -4.02 7.42
C TRP A 54 2.09 -2.73 8.21
N ASN A 55 3.33 -2.50 8.68
CA ASN A 55 3.69 -1.27 9.37
C ASN A 55 3.48 -0.04 8.47
N THR A 56 3.91 -0.10 7.21
CA THR A 56 3.73 0.99 6.25
C THR A 56 2.25 1.27 5.99
N MET A 57 1.40 0.24 5.94
CA MET A 57 -0.05 0.42 5.81
C MET A 57 -0.65 1.15 7.01
N VAL A 58 -0.34 0.70 8.22
CA VAL A 58 -0.88 1.31 9.45
C VAL A 58 -0.41 2.76 9.61
N VAL A 59 0.88 3.01 9.41
CA VAL A 59 1.47 4.35 9.50
C VAL A 59 0.93 5.26 8.39
N GLY A 60 0.90 4.80 7.15
CA GLY A 60 0.46 5.61 6.01
C GLY A 60 -1.03 5.97 6.06
N ILE A 61 -1.89 5.09 6.59
CA ILE A 61 -3.32 5.35 6.75
C ILE A 61 -3.57 6.26 7.95
N SER A 62 -2.87 6.06 9.08
CA SER A 62 -3.05 6.88 10.29
C SER A 62 -2.63 8.34 10.09
N GLN A 63 -1.59 8.60 9.30
CA GLN A 63 -1.11 9.95 9.00
C GLN A 63 -2.06 10.78 8.12
N ASN A 64 -3.03 10.15 7.44
CA ASN A 64 -3.97 10.82 6.55
C ASN A 64 -5.18 11.46 7.24
N GLY A 65 -5.26 11.46 8.57
CA GLY A 65 -6.38 12.08 9.32
C GLY A 65 -7.76 11.44 9.09
N LYS A 66 -7.85 10.41 8.22
CA LYS A 66 -9.04 9.60 7.96
C LYS A 66 -9.04 8.32 8.80
N GLY A 67 -8.79 8.45 10.11
CA GLY A 67 -8.83 7.33 11.05
C GLY A 67 -10.14 6.54 11.10
N ARG A 68 -11.20 7.01 10.44
CA ARG A 68 -12.49 6.30 10.27
C ARG A 68 -12.60 5.42 9.02
N GLU A 69 -11.75 5.59 7.99
CA GLU A 69 -11.65 4.67 6.85
C GLU A 69 -10.55 3.60 7.06
N ALA A 70 -9.86 3.63 8.20
CA ALA A 70 -9.10 2.52 8.75
C ALA A 70 -10.05 1.41 9.25
N ILE A 71 -10.96 0.97 8.38
CA ILE A 71 -11.88 -0.14 8.60
C ILE A 71 -11.06 -1.44 8.48
N PRO A 72 -11.32 -2.43 9.36
CA PRO A 72 -10.30 -3.08 10.17
C PRO A 72 -9.55 -4.11 9.33
N ILE A 73 -8.28 -3.82 9.07
CA ILE A 73 -7.37 -4.87 8.62
C ILE A 73 -6.98 -5.80 9.80
N THR A 74 -7.44 -5.48 11.02
CA THR A 74 -7.21 -6.24 12.26
C THR A 74 -8.29 -7.29 12.59
N GLU A 75 -9.39 -7.38 11.84
CA GLU A 75 -10.46 -8.38 12.12
C GLU A 75 -10.42 -9.61 11.20
N ALA A 76 -9.52 -9.67 10.22
CA ALA A 76 -9.44 -10.82 9.31
C ALA A 76 -8.67 -12.04 9.88
N GLU A 77 -8.11 -11.95 11.10
CA GLU A 77 -7.41 -13.08 11.76
C GLU A 77 -8.21 -13.73 12.90
N ALA A 78 -9.50 -13.42 13.07
CA ALA A 78 -10.36 -14.02 14.10
C ALA A 78 -11.45 -14.97 13.54
N SER A 79 -11.25 -15.55 12.36
CA SER A 79 -12.15 -16.57 11.82
C SER A 79 -11.41 -17.61 10.97
N TYR A 80 -10.52 -18.38 11.62
CA TYR A 80 -10.47 -19.85 11.50
C TYR A 80 -9.56 -20.42 12.59
#